data_AF-A0A9N9QKZ3-F1
#
_entry.id   AF-A0A9N9QKZ3-F1
#
_cell.length_a   1.000
_cell.length_b   1.000
_cell.length_c   1.000
_cell.angle_alpha   90.00
_cell.angle_beta   90.00
_cell.angle_gamma   90.00
#
_symmetry.space_group_name_H-M   'P 1'
#
loop_
_entity.id
_entity.type
_entity.pdbx_description
1 polymer ?
#
loop_
_entity_poly.entity_id
_entity_poly.type
_entity_poly.pdbx_seq_one_letter_code
_entity_poly.pdbx_strand_id
1 'polypeptide(L)'
;MYAQFQKSYYYREQSEPCFYPIDFKQDAPLVVIDCSRQGEDILKGGAVDIRVEFETKKAVQANTTAHCLILHDRLVKYNPLTSTVRVI
;
A
#
# COMPACT_ATOMS: atom_id res chain seq x y z
N MET A 1 2.20 -11.39 -10.32
CA MET A 1 1.49 -10.19 -10.80
C MET A 1 2.44 -9.08 -11.25
N TYR A 2 3.25 -8.48 -10.35
CA TYR A 2 4.20 -7.42 -10.75
C TYR A 2 5.23 -7.85 -11.81
N ALA A 3 5.91 -9.00 -11.65
CA ALA A 3 6.93 -9.44 -12.60
C ALA A 3 6.38 -9.66 -14.04
N GLN A 4 5.14 -10.15 -14.16
CA GLN A 4 4.44 -10.29 -15.44
C GLN A 4 4.02 -8.95 -16.03
N PHE A 5 3.51 -8.03 -15.21
CA PHE A 5 3.14 -6.67 -15.65
C PHE A 5 4.37 -5.87 -16.11
N GLN A 6 5.46 -5.97 -15.35
CA GLN A 6 6.74 -5.31 -15.62
C GLN A 6 7.27 -5.71 -17.00
N LYS A 7 7.21 -7.01 -17.33
CA LYS A 7 7.64 -7.52 -18.63
C LYS A 7 6.92 -6.83 -19.80
N SER A 8 5.58 -6.73 -19.75
CA SER A 8 4.80 -6.11 -20.83
C SER A 8 4.91 -4.58 -20.85
N TYR A 9 4.92 -3.94 -19.70
CA TYR A 9 4.98 -2.47 -19.58
C TYR A 9 6.33 -1.89 -20.00
N TYR A 10 7.43 -2.54 -19.64
CA TYR A 10 8.79 -2.08 -19.98
C TYR A 10 9.36 -2.77 -21.23
N TYR A 11 8.55 -3.54 -21.98
CA TYR A 11 8.95 -4.25 -23.19
C TYR A 11 10.20 -5.13 -23.02
N ARG A 12 10.27 -5.93 -21.93
CA ARG A 12 11.38 -6.85 -21.69
C ARG A 12 11.10 -8.25 -22.22
N GLU A 13 12.15 -8.97 -22.63
CA GLU A 13 12.02 -10.34 -23.11
C GLU A 13 11.72 -11.33 -21.98
N GLN A 14 12.24 -11.09 -20.78
CA GLN A 14 12.09 -11.95 -19.62
C GLN A 14 11.42 -11.21 -18.46
N SER A 15 10.64 -11.96 -17.69
CA SER A 15 10.02 -11.49 -16.45
C SER A 15 10.99 -11.78 -15.33
N GLU A 16 11.64 -10.76 -14.80
CA GLU A 16 12.51 -10.89 -13.63
C GLU A 16 11.79 -10.34 -12.39
N PRO A 17 11.80 -11.06 -11.26
CA PRO A 17 11.34 -10.51 -10.00
C PRO A 17 12.29 -9.38 -9.57
N CYS A 18 11.79 -8.33 -8.90
CA CYS A 18 12.66 -7.30 -8.34
C CYS A 18 13.62 -7.84 -7.29
N PHE A 19 13.24 -8.91 -6.58
CA PHE A 19 14.05 -9.59 -5.58
C PHE A 19 13.77 -11.10 -5.63
N TYR A 20 14.78 -11.94 -5.40
CA TYR A 20 14.53 -13.32 -5.04
C TYR A 20 13.92 -13.38 -3.63
N PRO A 21 13.18 -14.46 -3.27
CA PRO A 21 12.50 -14.54 -1.98
C PRO A 21 13.40 -14.35 -0.75
N ILE A 22 14.69 -14.69 -0.87
CA ILE A 22 15.67 -14.52 0.21
C ILE A 22 16.16 -13.07 0.33
N ASP A 23 16.47 -12.44 -0.80
CA ASP A 23 16.90 -11.03 -0.87
C ASP A 23 15.76 -10.12 -0.43
N PHE A 24 14.52 -10.42 -0.82
CA PHE A 24 13.34 -9.68 -0.39
C PHE A 24 13.21 -9.64 1.14
N LYS A 25 13.49 -10.76 1.83
CA LYS A 25 13.44 -10.83 3.29
C LYS A 25 14.55 -10.04 3.97
N GLN A 26 15.70 -9.90 3.33
CA GLN A 26 16.85 -9.17 3.89
C GLN A 26 16.78 -7.67 3.58
N ASP A 27 16.45 -7.32 2.33
CA ASP A 27 16.65 -5.98 1.80
C ASP A 27 15.35 -5.16 1.74
N ALA A 28 14.20 -5.82 1.65
CA ALA A 28 12.90 -5.16 1.50
C ALA A 28 11.79 -5.82 2.34
N PRO A 29 11.96 -5.91 3.68
CA PRO A 29 10.94 -6.49 4.54
C PRO A 29 9.63 -5.69 4.41
N LEU A 30 8.56 -6.37 3.99
CA LEU A 30 7.24 -5.78 3.84
C LEU A 30 6.40 -6.03 5.09
N VAL A 31 5.86 -4.96 5.66
CA VAL A 31 4.84 -5.02 6.72
C VAL A 31 3.49 -4.71 6.09
N VAL A 32 2.53 -5.64 6.26
CA VAL A 32 1.17 -5.49 5.74
C VAL A 32 0.22 -5.28 6.92
N ILE A 33 -0.48 -4.15 6.91
CA ILE A 33 -1.51 -3.82 7.90
C ILE A 33 -2.86 -3.87 7.17
N ASP A 34 -3.64 -4.91 7.44
CA ASP A 34 -5.00 -5.04 6.88
C ASP A 34 -5.99 -4.23 7.73
N CYS A 35 -6.42 -3.09 7.19
CA CYS A 35 -7.42 -2.23 7.80
C CYS A 35 -8.83 -2.47 7.23
N SER A 36 -9.13 -3.62 6.63
CA SER A 36 -10.46 -3.90 6.05
C SER A 36 -11.57 -4.07 7.11
N ARG A 37 -11.19 -4.45 8.34
CA ARG A 37 -12.12 -4.69 9.46
C ARG A 37 -12.03 -3.57 10.49
N GLN A 38 -12.58 -2.41 10.16
CA GLN A 38 -12.60 -1.24 11.05
C GLN A 38 -13.90 -1.25 11.87
N GLY A 39 -13.83 -0.77 13.11
CA GLY A 39 -15.03 -0.51 13.90
C GLY A 39 -15.88 0.56 13.23
N GLU A 40 -17.21 0.50 13.43
CA GLU A 40 -18.17 1.46 12.84
C GLU A 40 -17.80 2.92 13.15
N ASP A 41 -17.10 3.16 14.25
CA ASP A 41 -16.69 4.48 14.71
C ASP A 41 -15.66 5.16 13.80
N ILE A 42 -14.78 4.38 13.17
CA ILE A 42 -13.78 4.87 12.20
C ILE A 42 -14.46 5.21 10.86
N LEU A 43 -15.59 4.57 10.58
CA LEU A 43 -16.38 4.77 9.35
C LEU A 43 -17.29 6.01 9.41
N LYS A 44 -17.45 6.67 10.57
CA LYS A 44 -18.33 7.84 10.77
C LYS A 44 -17.90 9.12 10.04
N GLY A 45 -16.91 9.03 9.15
CA GLY A 45 -16.51 10.12 8.26
C GLY A 45 -15.74 11.20 9.00
N GLY A 46 -14.45 10.98 9.19
CA GLY A 46 -13.51 11.95 9.77
C GLY A 46 -12.11 11.81 9.17
N ALA A 47 -11.22 12.73 9.52
CA ALA A 47 -9.79 12.52 9.27
C ALA A 47 -9.31 11.31 10.07
N VAL A 48 -8.55 10.42 9.44
CA VAL A 48 -7.94 9.26 10.08
C VAL A 48 -6.44 9.50 10.16
N ASP A 49 -5.93 9.59 11.39
CA ASP A 49 -4.50 9.67 11.65
C ASP A 49 -3.91 8.27 11.79
N ILE A 50 -2.88 7.97 11.00
CA ILE A 50 -2.17 6.69 11.04
C ILE A 50 -0.77 6.91 11.62
N ARG A 51 -0.48 6.27 12.75
CA ARG A 51 0.86 6.23 13.35
C ARG A 51 1.39 4.81 13.29
N VAL A 52 2.56 4.63 12.66
CA VAL A 52 3.26 3.35 12.58
C VAL A 52 4.58 3.48 13.33
N GLU A 53 4.81 2.56 14.26
CA GLU A 53 6.05 2.49 15.04
C GLU A 53 6.75 1.17 14.79
N PHE A 54 8.06 1.22 14.60
CA PHE A 54 8.89 0.04 14.38
C PHE A 54 9.85 -0.12 15.56
N GLU A 55 9.74 -1.25 16.24
CA GLU A 55 10.76 -1.70 17.19
C GLU A 55 11.70 -2.69 16.50
N THR A 56 12.99 -2.42 16.53
CA THR A 56 14.00 -3.25 15.87
C THR A 56 14.98 -3.84 16.89
N LYS A 57 15.35 -5.12 16.70
CA LYS A 57 16.34 -5.79 17.57
C LYS A 57 17.75 -5.21 17.48
N LYS A 58 18.04 -4.48 16.40
CA LYS A 58 19.31 -3.82 16.11
C LYS A 58 19.05 -2.39 15.68
N ALA A 59 20.04 -1.52 15.84
CA ALA A 59 19.96 -0.14 15.36
C ALA A 59 19.74 -0.12 13.83
N VAL A 60 18.83 0.75 13.38
CA VAL A 60 18.61 1.03 11.96
C VAL A 60 19.84 1.75 11.41
N GLN A 61 20.32 1.34 10.23
CA GLN A 61 21.50 1.92 9.62
C GLN A 61 21.25 3.38 9.19
N ALA A 62 22.31 4.18 9.17
CA ALA A 62 22.24 5.54 8.63
C ALA A 62 21.73 5.54 7.18
N ASN A 63 20.97 6.56 6.80
CA ASN A 63 20.36 6.72 5.47
C ASN A 63 19.33 5.64 5.08
N THR A 64 18.73 4.96 6.06
CA THR A 64 17.61 4.06 5.80
C THR A 64 16.34 4.87 5.48
N THR A 65 15.66 4.53 4.39
CA THR A 65 14.38 5.14 3.99
C THR A 65 13.26 4.11 4.13
N ALA A 66 12.11 4.53 4.67
CA ALA A 66 10.89 3.72 4.68
C ALA A 66 9.93 4.24 3.60
N HIS A 67 9.41 3.32 2.79
CA HIS A 67 8.38 3.63 1.80
C HIS A 67 7.04 3.06 2.27
N CYS A 68 5.96 3.82 2.11
CA CYS A 68 4.62 3.40 2.48
C CYS A 68 3.68 3.56 1.28
N LEU A 69 2.86 2.53 1.03
CA LEU A 69 1.74 2.58 0.09
C LEU A 69 0.45 2.39 0.88
N ILE A 70 -0.41 3.40 0.87
CA ILE A 70 -1.74 3.34 1.49
C ILE A 70 -2.75 3.07 0.39
N LEU A 71 -3.38 1.91 0.46
CA LEU A 71 -4.51 1.56 -0.40
C LEU A 71 -5.79 1.77 0.42
N HIS A 72 -6.60 2.75 0.00
CA HIS A 72 -7.88 3.04 0.61
C HIS A 72 -8.94 3.01 -0.49
N ASP A 73 -9.94 2.15 -0.32
CA ASP A 73 -11.11 2.12 -1.20
C ASP A 73 -12.17 3.08 -0.63
N ARG A 74 -12.78 3.87 -1.51
CA ARG A 74 -13.97 4.67 -1.18
C ARG A 74 -15.02 4.38 -2.22
N LEU A 75 -16.15 3.87 -1.76
CA LEU A 75 -17.33 3.76 -2.61
C LEU A 75 -17.92 5.16 -2.77
N VAL A 76 -17.97 5.67 -4.01
CA VAL A 76 -18.59 6.96 -4.31
C VAL A 76 -19.76 6.76 -5.27
N LYS A 77 -20.88 7.42 -4.96
CA LYS A 77 -22.03 7.51 -5.85
C LYS A 77 -21.96 8.83 -6.62
N TYR A 78 -21.85 8.73 -7.93
CA TYR A 78 -22.00 9.87 -8.84
C TYR A 78 -23.46 10.00 -9.27
N ASN A 79 -24.02 11.20 -9.19
CA ASN A 79 -25.31 11.55 -9.77
C ASN A 79 -25.10 12.43 -11.02
N PRO A 80 -25.34 11.92 -12.24
CA PRO A 80 -25.09 12.66 -13.47
C PRO A 80 -26.05 13.83 -13.70
N LEU A 81 -27.28 13.77 -13.16
CA LEU A 81 -28.28 14.84 -13.31
C LEU A 81 -27.92 16.11 -12.52
N THR A 82 -27.24 15.93 -11.38
CA THR A 82 -26.85 17.03 -10.49
C THR A 82 -25.34 17.27 -10.49
N SER A 83 -24.59 16.46 -11.23
CA SER A 83 -23.12 16.38 -11.21
C SER A 83 -22.53 16.25 -9.80
N THR A 84 -23.28 15.68 -8.85
CA THR A 84 -22.85 15.55 -7.45
C THR A 84 -22.19 14.20 -7.21
N VAL A 85 -21.07 14.20 -6.49
CA VAL A 85 -20.42 12.99 -5.96
C VAL A 85 -20.73 12.89 -4.47
N ARG A 86 -21.20 11.73 -4.00
CA ARG A 86 -21.38 11.42 -2.58
C ARG A 86 -20.55 10.20 -2.21
N VAL A 87 -19.81 10.27 -1.12
CA VAL A 87 -19.19 9.08 -0.52
C VAL A 87 -20.33 8.25 0.10
N ILE A 88 -20.36 6.95 -0.21
CA ILE A 88 -21.33 5.99 0.35
C ILE A 88 -20.76 5.43 1.65
#